data_AF-A0A2N2JRH0-F1
#
_entry.id   AF-A0A2N2JRH0-F1
#
_cell.length_a   1.000
_cell.length_b   1.000
_cell.length_c   1.000
_cell.angle_alpha   90.00
_cell.angle_beta   90.00
_cell.angle_gamma   90.00
#
_symmetry.space_group_name_H-M   'P 1'
#
loop_
_entity.id
_entity.type
_entity.pdbx_description
1 polymer ?
#
loop_
_entity_poly.entity_id
_entity_poly.type
_entity_poly.pdbx_seq_one_letter_code
_entity_poly.pdbx_strand_id
1 'polypeptide(L)'
;MASNYLTTLMHMVETTYRALGLNRTEAIRAFWPLVRGTLLNIETRGAVEALTGPIARGDAGTIEKHLQALRETLPDLLNAYCELGMMTVDMALQKGSITRERAQTIKTLFKGGSSDEYAGKTE
;
A
#
# COMPACT_ATOMS: atom_id res chain seq x y z
N MET A 1 16.54 -2.01 -8.37
CA MET A 1 15.16 -1.88 -7.84
C MET A 1 14.14 -1.55 -8.92
N ALA A 2 14.40 -0.57 -9.80
CA ALA A 2 13.37 0.00 -10.68
C ALA A 2 12.63 -0.95 -11.63
N SER A 3 13.28 -2.03 -12.12
CA SER A 3 12.65 -3.00 -13.02
C SER A 3 12.05 -4.18 -12.23
N ASN A 4 12.89 -5.03 -11.63
CA ASN A 4 12.45 -6.26 -10.97
C ASN A 4 11.32 -6.04 -9.95
N TYR A 5 11.48 -5.08 -9.03
CA TYR A 5 10.49 -4.87 -7.96
C TYR A 5 9.25 -4.11 -8.44
N LEU A 6 9.36 -3.33 -9.51
CA LEU A 6 8.18 -2.79 -10.16
C LEU A 6 7.34 -3.93 -10.77
N THR A 7 7.97 -4.89 -11.46
CA THR A 7 7.28 -6.07 -11.97
C THR A 7 6.64 -6.89 -10.84
N THR A 8 7.33 -7.09 -9.72
CA THR A 8 6.77 -7.74 -8.52
C THR A 8 5.56 -6.98 -7.98
N LEU A 9 5.63 -5.66 -7.85
CA LEU A 9 4.51 -4.83 -7.38
C LEU A 9 3.31 -4.91 -8.33
N MET A 10 3.55 -4.87 -9.65
CA MET A 10 2.47 -5.02 -10.64
C MET A 10 1.79 -6.38 -10.54
N HIS A 11 2.56 -7.44 -10.28
CA HIS A 11 2.01 -8.77 -10.04
C HIS A 11 1.16 -8.83 -8.76
N MET A 12 1.62 -8.22 -7.65
CA MET A 12 0.83 -8.11 -6.41
C MET A 12 -0.50 -7.37 -6.65
N VAL A 13 -0.46 -6.26 -7.40
CA VAL A 13 -1.68 -5.52 -7.78
C VAL A 13 -2.62 -6.40 -8.61
N GLU A 14 -2.12 -7.11 -9.62
CA GLU A 14 -2.94 -8.04 -10.43
C GLU A 14 -3.59 -9.12 -9.55
N THR A 15 -2.85 -9.71 -8.61
CA THR A 15 -3.38 -10.68 -7.64
C THR A 15 -4.51 -10.09 -6.81
N THR A 16 -4.35 -8.85 -6.32
CA THR A 16 -5.41 -8.16 -5.58
C THR A 16 -6.69 -7.98 -6.39
N TYR A 17 -6.58 -7.54 -7.64
CA TYR A 17 -7.75 -7.38 -8.51
C TYR A 17 -8.41 -8.72 -8.86
N ARG A 18 -7.62 -9.79 -9.04
CA ARG A 18 -8.14 -11.13 -9.29
C ARG A 18 -8.91 -11.70 -8.09
N ALA A 19 -8.50 -11.40 -6.87
CA ALA A 19 -9.25 -11.77 -5.67
C ALA A 19 -10.62 -11.08 -5.59
N LEU A 20 -10.80 -9.94 -6.28
CA LEU A 20 -12.08 -9.26 -6.44
C LEU A 20 -12.93 -9.81 -7.60
N GLY A 21 -12.50 -10.90 -8.24
CA GLY A 21 -13.23 -11.58 -9.32
C GLY A 21 -12.94 -11.04 -10.72
N LEU A 22 -12.02 -10.09 -10.90
CA LEU A 22 -11.65 -9.57 -12.22
C LEU A 22 -10.72 -10.52 -12.94
N ASN A 23 -10.92 -10.69 -14.25
CA ASN A 23 -9.93 -11.37 -15.09
C ASN A 23 -8.69 -10.49 -15.30
N ARG A 24 -7.62 -11.08 -15.85
CA ARG A 24 -6.34 -10.38 -16.08
C ARG A 24 -6.49 -9.10 -16.90
N THR A 25 -7.27 -9.14 -17.98
CA THR A 25 -7.45 -7.98 -18.86
C THR A 25 -8.22 -6.87 -18.18
N GLU A 26 -9.26 -7.22 -17.40
CA GLU A 26 -10.03 -6.26 -16.59
C GLU A 26 -9.17 -5.63 -15.50
N ALA A 27 -8.39 -6.43 -14.77
CA ALA A 27 -7.47 -5.96 -13.75
C ALA A 27 -6.48 -4.94 -14.33
N ILE A 28 -5.78 -5.29 -15.41
CA ILE A 28 -4.82 -4.38 -16.08
C ILE A 28 -5.51 -3.10 -16.52
N ARG A 29 -6.68 -3.18 -17.16
CA ARG A 29 -7.44 -1.99 -17.58
C ARG A 29 -7.81 -1.10 -16.39
N ALA A 30 -8.12 -1.68 -15.24
CA ALA A 30 -8.50 -0.95 -14.05
C ALA A 30 -7.32 -0.22 -13.39
N PHE A 31 -6.17 -0.89 -13.18
CA PHE A 31 -5.06 -0.29 -12.41
C PHE A 31 -4.04 0.47 -13.28
N TRP A 32 -3.88 0.13 -14.56
CA TRP A 32 -2.82 0.71 -15.40
C TRP A 32 -2.88 2.25 -15.55
N PRO A 33 -4.06 2.89 -15.64
CA PRO A 33 -4.15 4.35 -15.60
C PRO A 33 -3.51 4.96 -14.36
N LEU A 34 -3.68 4.34 -13.18
CA LEU A 34 -3.07 4.80 -11.93
C LEU A 34 -1.54 4.69 -11.98
N VAL A 35 -1.03 3.56 -12.47
CA VAL A 35 0.42 3.32 -12.61
C VAL A 35 1.06 4.38 -13.52
N ARG A 36 0.48 4.63 -14.69
CA ARG A 36 1.00 5.66 -15.62
C ARG A 36 0.95 7.06 -15.00
N GLY A 37 -0.13 7.41 -14.31
CA GLY A 37 -0.25 8.68 -13.60
C GLY A 37 0.85 8.84 -12.54
N THR A 38 1.12 7.78 -11.76
CA THR A 38 2.20 7.78 -10.77
C THR A 38 3.57 7.93 -11.42
N LEU A 39 3.88 7.18 -12.49
CA LEU A 39 5.16 7.29 -13.19
C LEU A 39 5.40 8.71 -13.75
N LEU A 40 4.37 9.31 -14.36
CA LEU A 40 4.45 10.69 -14.86
C LEU A 40 4.68 11.70 -13.72
N ASN A 41 4.00 11.52 -12.58
CA ASN A 41 4.21 12.39 -11.43
C ASN A 41 5.63 12.25 -10.87
N ILE A 42 6.17 11.02 -10.82
CA ILE A 42 7.55 10.77 -10.38
C ILE A 42 8.55 11.43 -11.35
N GLU A 43 8.35 11.27 -12.66
CA GLU A 43 9.20 11.86 -13.68
C GLU A 43 9.23 13.40 -13.60
N THR A 44 8.08 14.02 -13.36
CA THR A 44 7.95 15.49 -13.38
C THR A 44 8.26 16.17 -12.06
N ARG A 45 8.03 15.52 -10.91
CA ARG A 45 8.10 16.13 -9.57
C ARG A 45 9.06 15.41 -8.62
N GLY A 46 9.56 14.23 -8.98
CA GLY A 46 10.33 13.36 -8.10
C GLY A 46 9.44 12.50 -7.19
N ALA A 47 10.03 11.42 -6.65
CA ALA A 47 9.30 10.37 -5.94
C ALA A 47 8.57 10.83 -4.67
N VAL A 48 9.19 11.72 -3.89
CA VAL A 48 8.61 12.24 -2.64
C VAL A 48 7.38 13.10 -2.96
N GLU A 49 7.50 14.06 -3.87
CA GLU A 49 6.38 14.96 -4.21
C GLU A 49 5.26 14.24 -4.97
N ALA A 50 5.58 13.18 -5.72
CA ALA A 50 4.60 12.33 -6.39
C ALA A 50 3.73 11.50 -5.43
N LEU A 51 4.12 11.35 -4.16
CA LEU A 51 3.39 10.53 -3.20
C LEU A 51 1.98 11.08 -2.94
N THR A 52 0.98 10.22 -3.12
CA THR A 52 -0.44 10.50 -2.86
C THR A 52 -1.08 9.33 -2.11
N GLY A 53 -2.41 9.34 -1.95
CA GLY A 53 -3.14 8.25 -1.31
C GLY A 53 -3.30 8.42 0.21
N PRO A 54 -3.81 7.38 0.89
CA PRO A 54 -4.22 7.49 2.30
C PRO A 54 -3.05 7.78 3.24
N ILE A 55 -1.87 7.20 3.00
CA ILE A 55 -0.67 7.47 3.82
C ILE A 55 -0.27 8.95 3.70
N ALA A 56 -0.23 9.49 2.49
CA ALA A 56 0.11 10.90 2.24
C ALA A 56 -0.87 11.88 2.93
N ARG A 57 -2.13 11.50 3.09
CA ARG A 57 -3.17 12.30 3.77
C ARG A 57 -3.23 12.06 5.28
N GLY A 58 -2.55 11.03 5.79
CA GLY A 58 -2.64 10.62 7.18
C GLY A 58 -3.97 9.91 7.52
N ASP A 59 -4.59 9.27 6.54
CA ASP A 59 -5.89 8.59 6.68
C ASP A 59 -5.70 7.18 7.25
N ALA A 60 -5.62 7.11 8.58
CA ALA A 60 -5.48 5.86 9.32
C ALA A 60 -6.66 4.90 9.14
N GLY A 61 -7.90 5.43 9.01
CA GLY A 61 -9.10 4.61 8.88
C GLY A 61 -9.15 3.84 7.55
N THR A 62 -8.68 4.44 6.45
CA THR A 62 -8.53 3.71 5.19
C THR A 62 -7.44 2.64 5.27
N ILE A 63 -6.33 2.92 5.96
CA ILE A 63 -5.23 1.96 6.12
C ILE A 63 -5.67 0.76 6.96
N GLU A 64 -6.41 0.99 8.04
CA GLU A 64 -6.97 -0.08 8.87
C GLU A 64 -7.90 -1.01 8.07
N LYS A 65 -8.78 -0.45 7.23
CA LYS A 65 -9.65 -1.22 6.33
C LYS A 65 -8.85 -2.03 5.32
N HIS A 66 -7.77 -1.48 4.77
CA HIS A 66 -6.89 -2.23 3.86
C HIS A 66 -6.22 -3.41 4.58
N LEU A 67 -5.70 -3.19 5.79
CA LEU A 67 -5.09 -4.25 6.60
C LEU A 67 -6.09 -5.37 6.90
N GLN A 68 -7.32 -5.02 7.27
CA GLN A 68 -8.38 -6.01 7.48
C GLN A 68 -8.68 -6.81 6.20
N ALA A 69 -8.92 -6.13 5.07
CA ALA A 69 -9.23 -6.80 3.81
C ALA A 69 -8.09 -7.73 3.34
N LEU A 70 -6.84 -7.30 3.52
CA LEU A 70 -5.68 -8.12 3.20
C LEU A 70 -5.58 -9.36 4.10
N ARG A 71 -5.80 -9.21 5.41
CA ARG A 71 -5.82 -10.37 6.33
C ARG A 71 -6.86 -11.41 5.93
N GLU A 72 -8.05 -10.96 5.56
CA GLU A 72 -9.18 -11.85 5.23
C GLU A 72 -9.02 -12.50 3.86
N THR A 73 -8.45 -11.80 2.88
CA THR A 73 -8.52 -12.21 1.46
C THR A 73 -7.17 -12.59 0.88
N LEU A 74 -6.08 -11.95 1.31
CA LEU A 74 -4.75 -12.00 0.70
C LEU A 74 -3.64 -11.95 1.77
N PRO A 75 -3.63 -12.87 2.75
CA PRO A 75 -2.68 -12.83 3.87
C PRO A 75 -1.22 -12.84 3.41
N ASP A 76 -0.92 -13.50 2.29
CA ASP A 76 0.43 -13.55 1.69
C ASP A 76 0.97 -12.17 1.28
N LEU A 77 0.10 -11.19 1.02
CA LEU A 77 0.48 -9.83 0.64
C LEU A 77 0.60 -8.88 1.85
N LEU A 78 0.16 -9.30 3.03
CA LEU A 78 0.06 -8.44 4.21
C LEU A 78 1.42 -7.90 4.65
N ASN A 79 2.43 -8.77 4.74
CA ASN A 79 3.78 -8.37 5.14
C ASN A 79 4.39 -7.37 4.15
N ALA A 80 4.22 -7.60 2.84
CA ALA A 80 4.70 -6.67 1.82
C ALA A 80 3.98 -5.31 1.93
N TYR A 81 2.67 -5.30 2.17
CA TYR A 81 1.90 -4.07 2.36
C TYR A 81 2.37 -3.26 3.56
N CYS A 82 2.62 -3.92 4.69
CA CYS A 82 3.10 -3.27 5.92
C CYS A 82 4.52 -2.72 5.76
N GLU A 83 5.46 -3.49 5.20
CA GLU A 83 6.84 -3.05 5.01
C GLU A 83 6.93 -1.85 4.04
N LEU A 84 6.23 -1.91 2.91
CA LEU A 84 6.12 -0.79 1.98
C LEU A 84 5.41 0.41 2.63
N GLY A 85 4.38 0.15 3.43
CA GLY A 85 3.66 1.15 4.20
C GLY A 85 4.55 1.92 5.17
N MET A 86 5.38 1.20 5.94
CA MET A 86 6.33 1.79 6.89
C MET A 86 7.30 2.75 6.21
N MET A 87 7.91 2.34 5.09
CA MET A 87 8.80 3.19 4.29
C MET A 87 8.05 4.40 3.68
N THR A 88 6.79 4.19 3.26
CA THR A 88 5.96 5.25 2.67
C THR A 88 5.57 6.32 3.70
N VAL A 89 5.40 5.94 4.97
CA VAL A 89 5.15 6.92 6.05
C VAL A 89 6.35 7.87 6.22
N ASP A 90 7.58 7.36 6.12
CA ASP A 90 8.77 8.19 6.19
C ASP A 90 8.87 9.15 4.99
N MET A 91 8.48 8.70 3.80
CA MET A 91 8.35 9.58 2.64
C MET A 91 7.27 10.66 2.83
N ALA A 92 6.13 10.33 3.45
CA ALA A 92 5.07 11.31 3.73
C ALA A 92 5.51 12.36 4.76
N LEU A 93 6.33 11.97 5.74
CA LEU A 93 6.97 12.92 6.66
C LEU A 93 7.97 13.81 5.92
N GLN A 94 8.79 13.25 5.05
CA GLN A 94 9.75 14.03 4.24
C GLN A 94 9.05 15.04 3.34
N LYS A 95 7.92 14.65 2.74
CA LYS A 95 7.04 15.54 1.96
C LYS A 95 6.42 16.66 2.81
N GLY A 96 6.33 16.46 4.12
CA GLY A 96 5.61 17.34 5.03
C GLY A 96 4.08 17.24 4.91
N SER A 97 3.56 16.17 4.30
CA SER A 97 2.12 16.01 4.08
C SER A 97 1.38 15.44 5.30
N ILE A 98 2.11 14.94 6.29
CA ILE A 98 1.58 14.47 7.58
C ILE A 98 2.43 14.95 8.75
N THR A 99 1.84 15.02 9.93
CA THR A 99 2.55 15.31 11.19
C THR A 99 3.26 14.07 11.73
N ARG A 100 4.23 14.27 12.62
CA ARG A 100 4.91 13.17 13.36
C ARG A 100 3.93 12.29 14.14
N GLU A 101 2.91 12.90 14.73
CA GLU A 101 1.85 12.20 15.45
C GLU A 101 1.08 11.26 14.52
N ARG A 102 0.58 11.77 13.38
CA ARG A 102 -0.12 10.93 12.38
C ARG A 102 0.76 9.82 11.84
N ALA A 103 2.03 10.11 11.58
CA ALA A 103 3.00 9.11 11.16
C ALA A 103 3.14 8.00 12.20
N GLN A 104 3.24 8.33 13.49
CA GLN A 104 3.36 7.36 14.57
C GLN A 104 2.09 6.48 14.70
N THR A 105 0.91 7.08 14.56
CA THR A 105 -0.36 6.33 14.54
C THR A 105 -0.36 5.30 13.41
N ILE A 106 -0.02 5.73 12.19
CA ILE A 106 -0.02 4.83 11.03
C ILE A 106 1.05 3.74 11.15
N LYS A 107 2.27 4.07 11.63
CA LYS A 107 3.31 3.06 11.87
C LYS A 107 2.88 2.01 12.90
N THR A 108 2.08 2.40 13.89
CA THR A 108 1.54 1.47 14.88
C THR A 108 0.55 0.49 14.24
N LEU A 109 -0.29 0.96 13.31
CA LEU A 109 -1.18 0.09 12.54
C LEU A 109 -0.40 -0.94 11.71
N PHE A 110 0.66 -0.52 11.02
CA PHE A 110 1.48 -1.46 10.23
C PHE A 110 2.20 -2.49 11.10
N LYS A 111 2.68 -2.11 12.28
CA LYS A 111 3.28 -3.07 13.24
C LYS A 111 2.28 -4.13 13.69
N GLY A 112 1.05 -3.73 14.04
CA GLY A 112 -0.04 -4.68 14.34
C GLY A 112 -0.54 -5.47 13.12
N GLY A 113 -0.24 -4.98 11.92
CA GLY A 113 -0.45 -5.67 10.64
C GLY A 113 0.50 -6.83 10.41
N SER A 114 1.79 -6.63 10.68
CA SER A 114 2.85 -7.63 10.44
C SER A 114 3.02 -8.68 11.55
N SER A 115 2.32 -8.54 12.68
CA SER A 115 2.47 -9.43 13.84
C SER A 115 1.49 -10.61 13.75
N ASP A 116 1.98 -11.85 13.91
CA ASP A 116 1.20 -13.11 13.97
C ASP A 116 0.19 -13.19 15.15
N GLU A 117 -0.03 -12.11 15.91
CA GLU A 117 -0.87 -12.08 17.11
C GLU A 117 -2.37 -12.34 16.87
N TYR A 118 -2.80 -12.51 15.62
CA TYR A 118 -4.18 -12.90 15.27
C TYR A 118 -4.36 -14.35 14.84
N ALA A 119 -3.33 -15.19 14.89
CA ALA A 119 -3.44 -16.63 14.59
C ALA A 119 -4.22 -17.45 15.67
N GLY A 120 -4.80 -16.80 16.70
CA GLY A 120 -5.34 -17.47 17.89
C GLY A 120 -6.75 -17.07 18.32
N LYS A 121 -7.58 -16.46 17.47
CA LYS A 121 -8.99 -16.18 17.81
C LYS A 121 -9.96 -16.70 16.75
N THR A 122 -10.01 -18.03 16.66
CA THR A 122 -11.19 -18.73 16.15
C THR A 122 -11.50 -19.84 17.15
N GLU A 123 -12.29 -19.49 18.17
CA GLU A 123 -13.12 -20.43 18.93
C GLU A 123 -14.57 -20.20 18.56
#